data_AF-A0A959IJB3-F1
#
_entry.id   AF-A0A959IJB3-F1
#
_cell.length_a   1.000
_cell.length_b   1.000
_cell.length_c   1.000
_cell.angle_alpha   90.00
_cell.angle_beta   90.00
_cell.angle_gamma   90.00
#
_symmetry.space_group_name_H-M   'P 1'
#
loop_
_entity.id
_entity.type
_entity.pdbx_description
1 polymer ?
#
loop_
_entity_poly.entity_id
_entity_poly.type
_entity_poly.pdbx_seq_one_letter_code
_entity_poly.pdbx_strand_id
1 'polypeptide(L)'
;GVEFDWGGTVKVGPDMMTGHPGIFAGGDMVPSERTVTVAVGHGKKAARFIDGYLRAKPYVKPAAHPLVSWDKLHLWYKTFAPHSEQPEIEVVERTEDFREVVGGLSEEQARYEAMRCLSCGNCFECDGCYGACPEDAVIKLGPGNRYRFDYDLCTGCAVCYEQCPCHAIEMVSEVSPEEMIESAVVSILD
;
A
#
# COMPACT_ATOMS: atom_id res chain seq x y z
N GLY A 1 24.23 -25.56 6.01
CA GLY A 1 24.10 -24.13 5.70
C GLY A 1 22.79 -23.93 4.96
N VAL A 2 22.76 -24.28 3.68
CA VAL A 2 21.49 -24.42 2.95
C VAL A 2 20.94 -25.82 3.22
N GLU A 3 19.69 -25.91 3.66
CA GLU A 3 18.98 -27.16 3.93
C GLU A 3 17.74 -27.25 3.04
N PHE A 4 17.37 -28.47 2.69
CA PHE A 4 16.22 -28.76 1.84
C PHE A 4 15.16 -29.50 2.65
N ASP A 5 13.89 -29.27 2.32
CA ASP A 5 12.78 -30.07 2.78
C ASP A 5 12.58 -31.31 1.88
N TRP A 6 11.75 -32.25 2.32
CA TRP A 6 11.46 -33.49 1.57
C TRP A 6 10.96 -33.23 0.14
N GLY A 7 10.26 -32.11 -0.08
CA GLY A 7 9.78 -31.67 -1.39
C GLY A 7 10.82 -31.00 -2.29
N GLY A 8 12.10 -30.97 -1.90
CA GLY A 8 13.19 -30.36 -2.66
C GLY A 8 13.25 -28.82 -2.59
N THR A 9 12.42 -28.20 -1.76
CA THR A 9 12.46 -26.75 -1.50
C THR A 9 13.53 -26.41 -0.46
N VAL A 10 14.10 -25.21 -0.57
CA VAL A 10 15.05 -24.65 0.38
C VAL A 10 14.32 -24.14 1.61
N LYS A 11 14.80 -24.52 2.80
CA LYS A 11 14.32 -23.98 4.07
C LYS A 11 14.85 -22.56 4.25
N VAL A 12 13.94 -21.63 4.56
CA VAL A 12 14.26 -20.23 4.83
C VAL A 12 13.54 -19.72 6.08
N GLY A 13 14.14 -18.74 6.74
CA GLY A 13 13.53 -17.99 7.82
C GLY A 13 12.47 -16.99 7.35
N PRO A 14 11.81 -16.29 8.28
CA PRO A 14 10.84 -15.24 7.95
C PRO A 14 11.47 -14.04 7.21
N ASP A 15 12.79 -13.90 7.26
CA ASP A 15 13.61 -12.93 6.53
C ASP A 15 14.08 -13.40 5.15
N MET A 16 13.63 -14.60 4.72
CA MET A 16 14.05 -15.27 3.48
C MET A 16 15.50 -15.77 3.48
N MET A 17 16.22 -15.71 4.61
CA MET A 17 17.60 -16.20 4.71
C MET A 17 17.60 -17.72 4.93
N THR A 18 18.54 -18.41 4.30
CA THR A 18 18.81 -19.83 4.57
C THR A 18 19.57 -19.98 5.89
N GLY A 19 19.85 -21.21 6.33
CA GLY A 19 20.75 -21.45 7.46
C GLY A 19 22.22 -21.07 7.19
N HIS A 20 22.58 -20.61 5.99
CA HIS A 20 23.89 -20.03 5.70
C HIS A 20 23.80 -18.50 5.67
N PRO A 21 24.57 -17.78 6.51
CA PRO A 21 24.54 -16.33 6.56
C PRO A 21 24.81 -15.69 5.20
N GLY A 22 23.96 -14.74 4.81
CA GLY A 22 24.09 -13.99 3.56
C GLY A 22 23.58 -14.70 2.30
N ILE A 23 23.05 -15.93 2.42
CA ILE A 23 22.37 -16.62 1.32
C ILE A 23 20.86 -16.59 1.57
N PHE A 24 20.12 -16.06 0.60
CA PHE A 24 18.67 -15.90 0.63
C PHE A 24 18.03 -16.69 -0.50
N ALA A 25 16.79 -17.14 -0.30
CA ALA A 25 16.01 -17.83 -1.32
C ALA A 25 14.54 -17.35 -1.32
N GLY A 26 13.89 -17.43 -2.47
CA GLY A 26 12.51 -17.01 -2.66
C GLY A 26 11.91 -17.63 -3.93
N GLY A 27 10.67 -17.29 -4.26
CA GLY A 27 9.95 -17.91 -5.38
C GLY A 27 9.61 -19.37 -5.15
N ASP A 28 9.58 -20.16 -6.23
CA ASP A 28 9.16 -21.57 -6.19
C ASP A 28 10.17 -22.49 -5.49
N MET A 29 11.38 -21.99 -5.19
CA MET A 29 12.43 -22.71 -4.47
C MET A 29 12.23 -22.74 -2.96
N VAL A 30 11.23 -22.06 -2.40
CA VAL A 30 10.91 -22.09 -0.96
C VAL A 30 9.54 -22.72 -0.71
N PRO A 31 9.23 -23.21 0.51
CA PRO A 31 7.93 -23.80 0.80
C PRO A 31 6.82 -22.75 0.84
N SER A 32 6.27 -22.43 -0.34
CA SER A 32 5.15 -21.49 -0.51
C SER A 32 4.23 -21.90 -1.65
N GLU A 33 3.12 -21.18 -1.78
CA GLU A 33 2.31 -21.24 -2.99
C GLU A 33 3.15 -20.84 -4.21
N ARG A 34 3.03 -21.63 -5.28
CA ARG A 34 3.82 -21.50 -6.51
C ARG A 34 3.09 -20.65 -7.54
N THR A 35 2.77 -19.44 -7.13
CA THR A 35 2.11 -18.44 -7.99
C THR A 35 3.09 -17.34 -8.34
N VAL A 36 2.91 -16.74 -9.53
CA VAL A 36 3.77 -15.62 -9.97
C VAL A 36 3.72 -14.47 -8.97
N THR A 37 2.55 -14.18 -8.39
CA THR A 37 2.38 -13.10 -7.41
C THR A 37 3.16 -13.36 -6.11
N VAL A 38 3.16 -14.60 -5.61
CA VAL A 38 3.95 -14.98 -4.44
C VAL A 38 5.45 -14.92 -4.74
N ALA A 39 5.88 -15.37 -5.92
CA ALA A 39 7.29 -15.30 -6.31
C ALA A 39 7.81 -13.86 -6.42
N VAL A 40 7.03 -12.96 -7.02
CA VAL A 40 7.35 -11.52 -7.05
C VAL A 40 7.40 -10.93 -5.63
N GLY A 41 6.43 -11.31 -4.78
CA GLY A 41 6.40 -10.92 -3.37
C GLY A 41 7.66 -11.36 -2.61
N HIS A 42 8.10 -12.60 -2.83
CA HIS A 42 9.35 -13.14 -2.28
C HIS A 42 10.58 -12.37 -2.75
N GLY A 43 10.67 -12.05 -4.05
CA GLY A 43 11.77 -11.24 -4.58
C GLY A 43 11.87 -9.87 -3.90
N LYS A 44 10.75 -9.16 -3.76
CA LYS A 44 10.70 -7.85 -3.07
C LYS A 44 11.05 -7.97 -1.59
N LYS A 45 10.59 -9.03 -0.93
CA LYS A 45 10.87 -9.30 0.48
C LYS A 45 12.35 -9.63 0.70
N ALA A 46 12.91 -10.56 -0.07
CA ALA A 46 14.32 -10.94 -0.01
C ALA A 46 15.24 -9.73 -0.28
N ALA A 47 14.93 -8.90 -1.28
CA ALA A 47 15.71 -7.70 -1.57
C ALA A 47 15.84 -6.75 -0.36
N ARG A 48 14.75 -6.55 0.40
CA ARG A 48 14.75 -5.71 1.62
C ARG A 48 15.60 -6.31 2.73
N PHE A 49 15.53 -7.63 2.93
CA PHE A 49 16.35 -8.30 3.94
C PHE A 49 17.82 -8.41 3.54
N ILE A 50 18.13 -8.59 2.26
CA ILE A 50 19.49 -8.51 1.71
C ILE A 50 20.08 -7.11 1.98
N ASP A 51 19.35 -6.05 1.66
CA ASP A 51 19.79 -4.67 1.95
C ASP A 51 20.07 -4.46 3.44
N GLY A 52 19.15 -4.91 4.31
CA GLY A 52 19.33 -4.83 5.76
C GLY A 52 20.54 -5.63 6.27
N TYR A 53 20.77 -6.82 5.73
CA TYR A 53 21.93 -7.65 6.05
C TYR A 53 23.25 -6.98 5.64
N LEU A 54 23.33 -6.47 4.40
CA LEU A 54 24.51 -5.78 3.89
C LEU A 54 24.85 -4.50 4.66
N ARG A 55 23.82 -3.81 5.18
CA ARG A 55 23.98 -2.59 5.99
C ARG A 55 24.16 -2.85 7.49
N ALA A 56 24.16 -4.12 7.92
CA ALA A 56 24.10 -4.50 9.33
C ALA A 56 22.94 -3.83 10.11
N LYS A 57 21.82 -3.57 9.41
CA LYS A 57 20.60 -2.98 9.97
C LYS A 57 19.40 -3.81 9.52
N PRO A 58 18.93 -4.77 10.35
CA PRO A 58 17.83 -5.65 9.99
C PRO A 58 16.60 -4.89 9.49
N TYR A 59 16.05 -5.33 8.37
CA TYR A 59 14.82 -4.74 7.84
C TYR A 59 13.63 -5.14 8.72
N VAL A 60 12.92 -4.14 9.24
CA VAL A 60 11.66 -4.33 9.94
C VAL A 60 10.54 -3.96 8.97
N LYS A 61 9.65 -4.92 8.70
CA LYS A 61 8.47 -4.64 7.87
C LYS A 61 7.58 -3.66 8.64
N PRO A 62 7.23 -2.49 8.06
CA PRO A 62 6.25 -1.62 8.68
C PRO A 62 4.91 -2.34 8.81
N ALA A 63 4.11 -1.91 9.79
CA ALA A 63 2.73 -2.39 9.94
C ALA A 63 1.98 -2.21 8.60
N ALA A 64 1.20 -3.21 8.23
CA ALA A 64 0.33 -3.08 7.07
C ALA A 64 -0.76 -2.04 7.39
N HIS A 65 -1.12 -1.23 6.39
CA HIS A 65 -2.28 -0.37 6.52
C HIS A 65 -3.55 -1.23 6.69
N PRO A 66 -4.53 -0.77 7.50
CA PRO A 66 -5.83 -1.43 7.59
C PRO A 66 -6.46 -1.57 6.21
N LEU A 67 -7.16 -2.68 5.98
CA LEU A 67 -7.91 -2.85 4.74
C LEU A 67 -9.12 -1.91 4.76
N VAL A 68 -9.28 -1.16 3.68
CA VAL A 68 -10.47 -0.36 3.41
C VAL A 68 -11.46 -1.27 2.68
N SER A 69 -12.51 -1.68 3.38
CA SER A 69 -13.61 -2.48 2.83
C SER A 69 -14.56 -1.60 2.02
N TRP A 70 -15.41 -2.24 1.21
CA TRP A 70 -16.35 -1.56 0.31
C TRP A 70 -17.27 -0.56 1.02
N ASP A 71 -17.74 -0.90 2.23
CA ASP A 71 -18.61 -0.07 3.07
C ASP A 71 -17.94 1.23 3.57
N LYS A 72 -16.60 1.28 3.57
CA LYS A 72 -15.83 2.47 3.95
C LYS A 72 -15.57 3.42 2.78
N LEU A 73 -15.88 3.00 1.55
CA LEU A 73 -15.66 3.80 0.36
C LEU A 73 -16.77 4.83 0.19
N HIS A 74 -16.38 6.11 0.11
CA HIS A 74 -17.30 7.21 -0.19
C HIS A 74 -17.59 7.26 -1.71
N LEU A 75 -18.44 6.32 -2.16
CA LEU A 75 -18.81 6.13 -3.57
C LEU A 75 -19.64 7.26 -4.18
N TRP A 76 -20.06 8.25 -3.38
CA TRP A 76 -20.74 9.45 -3.89
C TRP A 76 -19.78 10.30 -4.72
N TYR A 77 -18.47 10.21 -4.46
CA TYR A 77 -17.42 10.76 -5.32
C TYR A 77 -17.20 9.83 -6.52
N LYS A 78 -18.19 9.77 -7.40
CA LYS A 78 -18.05 9.10 -8.70
C LYS A 78 -17.24 10.01 -9.61
N THR A 79 -15.94 9.75 -9.70
CA THR A 79 -15.19 10.25 -10.85
C THR A 79 -15.72 9.52 -12.07
N PHE A 80 -16.68 10.14 -12.77
CA PHE A 80 -17.00 9.78 -14.16
C PHE A 80 -15.80 10.18 -15.03
N ALA A 81 -14.66 9.55 -14.78
CA ALA A 81 -13.46 9.66 -15.55
C ALA A 81 -13.46 8.45 -16.50
N PRO A 82 -13.66 8.66 -17.81
CA PRO A 82 -13.54 7.56 -18.78
C PRO A 82 -12.20 6.86 -18.59
N HIS A 83 -12.14 5.56 -18.83
CA HIS A 83 -10.83 4.90 -18.94
C HIS A 83 -10.27 5.13 -20.34
N SER A 84 -8.95 5.10 -20.43
CA SER A 84 -8.26 5.03 -21.71
C SER A 84 -8.51 3.66 -22.33
N GLU A 85 -8.77 3.61 -23.63
CA GLU A 85 -8.87 2.34 -24.35
C GLU A 85 -7.46 1.88 -24.73
N GLN A 86 -7.12 0.66 -24.34
CA GLN A 86 -5.88 0.01 -24.74
C GLN A 86 -6.09 -0.64 -26.12
N PRO A 87 -5.09 -0.56 -27.01
CA PRO A 87 -5.18 -1.29 -28.26
C PRO A 87 -5.18 -2.79 -27.97
N GLU A 88 -6.14 -3.51 -28.52
CA GLU A 88 -6.22 -4.96 -28.43
C GLU A 88 -6.04 -5.61 -29.79
N ILE A 89 -5.32 -6.73 -29.82
CA ILE A 89 -5.22 -7.56 -31.01
C ILE A 89 -6.57 -8.26 -31.26
N GLU A 90 -6.98 -8.34 -32.52
CA GLU A 90 -8.19 -9.06 -32.93
C GLU A 90 -8.12 -10.54 -32.56
N VAL A 91 -9.25 -11.12 -32.12
CA VAL A 91 -9.30 -12.48 -31.57
C VAL A 91 -8.71 -13.53 -32.53
N VAL A 92 -8.91 -13.36 -33.83
CA VAL A 92 -8.40 -14.27 -34.87
C VAL A 92 -6.87 -14.24 -35.00
N GLU A 93 -6.21 -13.16 -34.62
CA GLU A 93 -4.75 -13.02 -34.68
C GLU A 93 -4.06 -13.47 -33.39
N ARG A 94 -4.80 -13.54 -32.27
CA ARG A 94 -4.25 -13.92 -30.95
C ARG A 94 -3.72 -15.36 -30.91
N THR A 95 -4.07 -16.21 -31.87
CA THR A 95 -3.64 -17.62 -31.95
C THR A 95 -2.36 -17.83 -32.75
N GLU A 96 -1.91 -16.83 -33.50
CA GLU A 96 -0.83 -16.98 -34.48
C GLU A 96 0.56 -16.83 -33.85
N ASP A 97 0.68 -16.07 -32.76
CA ASP A 97 1.96 -15.80 -32.09
C ASP A 97 1.80 -15.44 -30.60
N PHE A 98 2.92 -15.07 -29.96
CA PHE A 98 3.02 -14.73 -28.54
C PHE A 98 3.16 -13.22 -28.27
N ARG A 99 2.78 -12.35 -29.23
CA ARG A 99 2.77 -10.90 -28.98
C ARG A 99 1.74 -10.55 -27.90
N GLU A 100 2.00 -9.45 -27.23
CA GLU A 100 1.11 -8.95 -26.18
C GLU A 100 -0.27 -8.61 -26.77
N VAL A 101 -1.30 -9.25 -26.23
CA VAL A 101 -2.68 -9.12 -26.73
C VAL A 101 -3.27 -7.75 -26.40
N VAL A 102 -3.00 -7.26 -25.19
CA VAL A 102 -3.46 -5.95 -24.70
C VAL A 102 -2.26 -5.03 -24.68
N GLY A 103 -2.15 -4.15 -25.67
CA GLY A 103 -1.00 -3.26 -25.77
C GLY A 103 -0.95 -2.22 -24.66
N GLY A 104 0.23 -1.64 -24.48
CA GLY A 104 0.46 -0.60 -23.48
C GLY A 104 -0.28 0.71 -23.77
N LEU A 105 -0.42 1.53 -22.72
CA LEU A 105 -0.89 2.90 -22.81
C LEU A 105 0.24 3.82 -23.32
N SER A 106 -0.12 4.89 -24.04
CA SER A 106 0.82 5.99 -24.27
C SER A 106 1.20 6.66 -22.94
N GLU A 107 2.30 7.41 -22.91
CA GLU A 107 2.69 8.13 -21.68
C GLU A 107 1.57 9.06 -21.18
N GLU A 108 0.90 9.76 -22.10
CA GLU A 108 -0.22 10.64 -21.78
C GLU A 108 -1.39 9.87 -21.15
N GLN A 109 -1.78 8.75 -21.76
CA GLN A 109 -2.84 7.88 -21.24
C GLN A 109 -2.46 7.29 -19.88
N ALA A 110 -1.22 6.80 -19.72
CA ALA A 110 -0.73 6.24 -18.46
C ALA A 110 -0.74 7.28 -17.33
N ARG A 111 -0.34 8.53 -17.61
CA ARG A 111 -0.43 9.63 -16.65
C ARG A 111 -1.87 9.93 -16.28
N TYR A 112 -2.77 9.99 -17.26
CA TYR A 112 -4.20 10.18 -17.03
C TYR A 112 -4.77 9.08 -16.13
N GLU A 113 -4.51 7.81 -16.45
CA GLU A 113 -4.93 6.65 -15.64
C GLU A 113 -4.41 6.72 -14.20
N ALA A 114 -3.15 7.09 -14.01
CA ALA A 114 -2.54 7.22 -12.69
C ALA A 114 -3.17 8.34 -11.83
N MET A 115 -3.76 9.35 -12.46
CA MET A 115 -4.46 10.45 -11.77
C MET A 115 -5.93 10.11 -11.48
N ARG A 116 -6.49 9.04 -12.04
CA ARG A 116 -7.87 8.62 -11.76
C ARG A 116 -7.95 8.06 -10.33
N CYS A 117 -8.83 8.64 -9.52
CA CYS A 117 -9.13 8.12 -8.20
C CYS A 117 -9.96 6.84 -8.33
N LEU A 118 -9.42 5.71 -7.88
CA LEU A 118 -10.14 4.44 -7.78
C LEU A 118 -10.65 4.17 -6.35
N SER A 119 -10.64 5.18 -5.48
CA SER A 119 -11.04 5.07 -4.07
C SER A 119 -10.32 3.94 -3.33
N CYS A 120 -9.04 3.68 -3.64
CA CYS A 120 -8.32 2.49 -3.22
C CYS A 120 -7.76 2.50 -1.79
N GLY A 121 -8.21 3.40 -0.91
CA GLY A 121 -7.70 3.50 0.47
C GLY A 121 -6.50 4.44 0.65
N ASN A 122 -5.89 4.92 -0.45
CA ASN A 122 -4.66 5.70 -0.39
C ASN A 122 -4.89 7.16 -0.74
N CYS A 123 -4.42 8.06 0.13
CA CYS A 123 -4.39 9.50 -0.14
C CYS A 123 -3.58 9.79 -1.41
N PHE A 124 -4.18 10.57 -2.32
CA PHE A 124 -3.56 11.03 -3.57
C PHE A 124 -3.51 12.56 -3.65
N GLU A 125 -3.61 13.25 -2.50
CA GLU A 125 -3.46 14.71 -2.41
C GLU A 125 -4.49 15.50 -3.24
N CYS A 126 -5.75 15.04 -3.25
CA CYS A 126 -6.84 15.66 -4.02
C CYS A 126 -7.36 16.99 -3.46
N ASP A 127 -6.86 17.41 -2.30
CA ASP A 127 -7.25 18.62 -1.57
C ASP A 127 -8.72 18.70 -1.11
N GLY A 128 -9.52 17.64 -1.28
CA GLY A 128 -10.92 17.62 -0.81
C GLY A 128 -11.05 17.86 0.70
N CYS A 129 -10.21 17.20 1.51
CA CYS A 129 -10.20 17.41 2.96
C CYS A 129 -9.73 18.81 3.36
N TYR A 130 -8.77 19.37 2.62
CA TYR A 130 -8.23 20.71 2.86
C TYR A 130 -9.27 21.78 2.58
N GLY A 131 -9.94 21.71 1.42
CA GLY A 131 -10.94 22.70 1.03
C GLY A 131 -12.26 22.60 1.81
N ALA A 132 -12.56 21.44 2.41
CA ALA A 132 -13.81 21.23 3.14
C ALA A 132 -13.73 21.55 4.64
N CYS A 133 -12.54 21.79 5.18
CA CYS A 133 -12.39 22.10 6.60
C CYS A 133 -12.89 23.52 6.90
N PRO A 134 -13.91 23.71 7.75
CA PRO A 134 -14.43 25.04 8.06
C PRO A 134 -13.53 25.85 9.00
N GLU A 135 -12.61 25.19 9.71
CA GLU A 135 -11.76 25.79 10.74
C GLU A 135 -10.31 25.98 10.28
N ASP A 136 -10.01 25.72 9.00
CA ASP A 136 -8.64 25.72 8.46
C ASP A 136 -7.66 24.80 9.22
N ALA A 137 -8.18 23.77 9.90
CA ALA A 137 -7.40 22.82 10.70
C ALA A 137 -6.57 21.83 9.85
N VAL A 138 -6.66 21.84 8.53
CA VAL A 138 -5.94 20.91 7.64
C VAL A 138 -4.75 21.61 7.00
N ILE A 139 -3.54 21.13 7.26
CA ILE A 139 -2.28 21.74 6.83
C ILE A 139 -1.64 20.90 5.74
N LYS A 140 -1.38 21.52 4.57
CA LYS A 140 -0.62 20.88 3.48
C LYS A 140 0.88 20.85 3.82
N LEU A 141 1.49 19.68 3.71
CA LEU A 141 2.93 19.49 3.97
C LEU A 141 3.81 19.56 2.71
N GLY A 142 3.20 19.84 1.55
CA GLY A 142 3.85 19.87 0.24
C GLY A 142 3.76 18.54 -0.52
N PRO A 143 4.19 18.51 -1.79
CA PRO A 143 4.01 17.37 -2.68
C PRO A 143 4.59 16.07 -2.12
N GLY A 144 3.78 15.01 -2.06
CA GLY A 144 4.15 13.69 -1.53
C GLY A 144 4.15 13.56 -0.01
N ASN A 145 3.96 14.67 0.73
CA ASN A 145 3.96 14.69 2.20
C ASN A 145 2.54 14.72 2.79
N ARG A 146 1.49 14.80 1.96
CA ARG A 146 0.08 14.75 2.37
C ARG A 146 -0.28 15.91 3.31
N TYR A 147 -1.12 15.63 4.30
CA TYR A 147 -1.73 16.62 5.21
C TYR A 147 -1.43 16.29 6.67
N ARG A 148 -1.38 17.32 7.51
CA ARG A 148 -1.40 17.25 8.97
C ARG A 148 -2.66 17.96 9.48
N PHE A 149 -3.18 17.54 10.63
CA PHE A 149 -4.31 18.20 11.28
C PHE A 149 -3.81 19.02 12.47
N ASP A 150 -4.30 20.25 12.58
CA ASP A 150 -4.14 21.11 13.75
C ASP A 150 -5.31 20.84 14.71
N TYR A 151 -5.03 20.13 15.80
CA TYR A 151 -6.05 19.73 16.75
C TYR A 151 -6.56 20.92 17.59
N ASP A 152 -5.79 22.00 17.72
CA ASP A 152 -6.23 23.20 18.44
C ASP A 152 -7.33 23.96 17.69
N LEU A 153 -7.40 23.77 16.37
CA LEU A 153 -8.45 24.33 15.49
C LEU A 153 -9.54 23.30 15.17
N CYS A 154 -9.29 22.01 15.37
CA CYS A 154 -10.21 20.96 14.97
C CYS A 154 -11.41 20.88 15.91
N THR A 155 -12.62 21.12 15.38
CA THR A 155 -13.87 21.01 16.15
C THR A 155 -14.49 19.61 16.16
N GLY A 156 -13.85 18.62 15.52
CA GLY A 156 -14.36 17.24 15.45
C GLY A 156 -15.58 17.04 14.53
N CYS A 157 -15.90 18.00 13.66
CA CYS A 157 -17.10 17.96 12.80
C CYS A 157 -17.12 16.85 11.72
N ALA A 158 -16.00 16.12 11.55
CA ALA A 158 -15.84 15.01 10.59
C ALA A 158 -16.01 15.35 9.10
N VAL A 159 -16.16 16.61 8.71
CA VAL A 159 -16.35 17.00 7.30
C VAL A 159 -15.17 16.55 6.43
N CYS A 160 -13.93 16.71 6.88
CA CYS A 160 -12.75 16.27 6.15
C CYS A 160 -12.75 14.74 5.89
N TYR A 161 -13.24 13.95 6.86
CA TYR A 161 -13.38 12.51 6.77
C TYR A 161 -14.45 12.12 5.73
N GLU A 162 -15.65 12.71 5.81
CA GLU A 162 -16.76 12.47 4.88
C GLU A 162 -16.40 12.86 3.44
N GLN A 163 -15.57 13.89 3.29
CA GLN A 163 -15.10 14.38 1.99
C GLN A 163 -13.95 13.56 1.40
N CYS A 164 -13.35 12.64 2.15
CA CYS A 164 -12.23 11.84 1.66
C CYS A 164 -12.73 10.70 0.75
N PRO A 165 -12.51 10.74 -0.58
CA PRO A 165 -13.04 9.72 -1.49
C PRO A 165 -12.34 8.36 -1.37
N CYS A 166 -11.16 8.34 -0.75
CA CYS A 166 -10.35 7.15 -0.56
C CYS A 166 -10.30 6.70 0.91
N HIS A 167 -11.07 7.31 1.82
CA HIS A 167 -11.08 6.94 3.23
C HIS A 167 -9.67 6.91 3.86
N ALA A 168 -8.82 7.86 3.49
CA ALA A 168 -7.46 7.98 4.01
C ALA A 168 -7.37 8.75 5.34
N ILE A 169 -8.51 9.12 5.91
CA ILE A 169 -8.66 9.85 7.18
C ILE A 169 -9.45 8.95 8.11
N GLU A 170 -9.03 8.89 9.38
CA GLU A 170 -9.73 8.18 10.44
C GLU A 170 -10.11 9.19 11.52
N MET A 171 -11.37 9.17 11.94
CA MET A 171 -11.82 9.97 13.08
C MET A 171 -11.45 9.24 14.37
N VAL A 172 -10.69 9.91 15.22
CA VAL A 172 -10.33 9.43 16.56
C VAL A 172 -11.06 10.27 17.59
N SER A 173 -11.45 9.65 18.71
CA SER A 173 -11.94 10.40 19.86
C SER A 173 -10.81 11.27 20.41
N GLU A 174 -11.15 12.48 20.84
CA GLU A 174 -10.28 13.23 21.73
C GLU A 174 -10.21 12.46 23.05
N VAL A 175 -9.17 11.65 23.22
CA VAL A 175 -8.96 10.93 24.48
C VAL A 175 -8.75 11.96 25.57
N SER A 176 -9.48 11.78 26.66
CA SER A 176 -9.23 12.55 27.88
C SER A 176 -7.76 12.35 28.32
N PRO A 177 -7.14 13.34 28.99
CA PRO A 177 -5.77 13.19 29.51
C PRO A 177 -5.57 11.92 30.36
N GLU A 178 -6.64 11.41 30.96
CA GLU A 178 -6.68 10.19 31.78
C GLU A 178 -6.48 8.92 30.95
N GLU A 179 -7.11 8.82 29.78
CA GLU A 179 -6.96 7.67 28.86
C GLU A 179 -5.60 7.66 28.14
N MET A 180 -4.98 8.83 27.95
CA MET A 180 -3.59 8.92 27.46
C MET A 180 -2.59 8.35 28.47
N ILE A 181 -2.82 8.53 29.77
CA ILE A 181 -1.97 7.96 30.83
C ILE A 181 -2.12 6.43 30.83
N GLU A 182 -3.34 5.91 30.74
CA GLU A 182 -3.60 4.47 30.79
C GLU A 182 -3.03 3.73 29.55
N SER A 183 -3.14 4.33 28.37
CA SER A 183 -2.49 3.86 27.12
C SER A 183 -0.96 3.87 27.21
N ALA A 184 -0.37 4.92 27.80
CA ALA A 184 1.07 5.01 28.02
C ALA A 184 1.56 3.97 29.04
N VAL A 185 0.77 3.62 30.06
CA VAL A 185 1.16 2.60 31.06
C VAL A 185 1.16 1.20 30.44
N VAL A 186 0.19 0.88 29.56
CA VAL A 186 0.14 -0.41 28.86
C VAL A 186 1.33 -0.58 27.90
N SER A 187 1.70 0.48 27.16
CA SER A 187 2.83 0.41 26.21
C SER A 187 4.24 0.34 26.83
N ILE A 188 4.40 0.61 28.13
CA ILE A 188 5.70 0.48 28.85
C ILE A 188 5.87 -0.93 29.45
N LEU A 189 4.78 -1.69 29.59
CA LEU A 189 4.77 -3.01 30.23
C LEU A 189 4.85 -4.19 29.25
N ASP A 190 4.81 -3.92 27.93
CA ASP A 190 4.98 -4.91 26.85
C ASP A 190 6.36 -4.84 26.17
#